data_AF-A0A914Y640-F1
#
_entry.id   AF-A0A914Y640-F1
#
_cell.length_a   1.000
_cell.length_b   1.000
_cell.length_c   1.000
_cell.angle_alpha   90.00
_cell.angle_beta   90.00
_cell.angle_gamma   90.00
#
_symmetry.space_group_name_H-M   'P 1'
#
loop_
_entity.id
_entity.type
_entity.pdbx_description
1 polymer ?
#
loop_
_entity_poly.entity_id
_entity_poly.type
_entity_poly.pdbx_seq_one_letter_code
_entity_poly.pdbx_strand_id
1 'polypeptide(L)'
;MCLVVYMPVMKWYPQQYKDHMDRIRWSIVGFTVLVSGLCFIKPNLNALALMTYSIPSVFVIYYEGSNVGIPAAISTTWRIFVLWAIASTCWFSDRLLCDVWLYLGVPYLHAVFHLVSSIAGYHVFVMFSLVDIQRRENEHKYTPKVKYFPVDKASWFTVPYITLLERDSSHLE
;
A
#
# COMPACT_ATOMS: atom_id res chain seq x y z
N MET A 1 5.82 -6.68 2.13
CA MET A 1 6.53 -5.78 3.06
C MET A 1 5.60 -4.81 3.77
N CYS A 2 4.85 -3.94 3.08
CA CYS A 2 4.05 -2.90 3.76
C CYS A 2 3.00 -3.45 4.75
N LEU A 3 2.27 -4.51 4.40
CA LEU A 3 1.21 -5.06 5.28
C LEU A 3 1.71 -5.57 6.62
N VAL A 4 2.90 -6.15 6.62
CA VAL A 4 3.49 -6.73 7.80
C VAL A 4 3.89 -5.63 8.79
N VAL A 5 4.37 -4.49 8.29
CA VAL A 5 4.65 -3.29 9.08
C VAL A 5 3.36 -2.74 9.70
N TYR A 6 2.24 -2.83 8.98
CA TYR A 6 0.94 -2.37 9.45
C TYR A 6 0.14 -3.40 10.25
N MET A 7 0.67 -4.61 10.49
CA MET A 7 0.01 -5.61 11.34
C MET A 7 -0.41 -5.07 12.71
N PRO A 8 0.43 -4.32 13.46
CA PRO A 8 0.03 -3.77 14.76
C PRO A 8 -1.08 -2.73 14.68
N VAL A 9 -1.27 -2.13 13.50
CA VAL A 9 -2.31 -1.15 13.23
C VAL A 9 -3.63 -1.86 12.96
N MET A 10 -3.64 -3.10 12.42
CA MET A 10 -4.85 -3.83 12.01
C MET A 10 -5.84 -4.03 13.16
N LYS A 11 -7.15 -3.98 12.84
CA LYS A 11 -8.22 -4.06 13.85
C LYS A 11 -8.22 -5.37 14.63
N TRP A 12 -7.77 -6.46 14.00
CA TRP A 12 -7.77 -7.81 14.56
C TRP A 12 -6.45 -8.21 15.21
N TYR A 13 -5.49 -7.29 15.32
CA TYR A 13 -4.20 -7.62 15.90
C TYR A 13 -4.35 -7.95 17.40
N PRO A 14 -3.96 -9.15 17.88
CA PRO A 14 -4.23 -9.54 19.25
C PRO A 14 -3.36 -8.71 20.20
N GLN A 15 -4.01 -8.08 21.19
CA GLN A 15 -3.37 -7.13 22.10
C GLN A 15 -2.18 -7.75 22.87
N GLN A 16 -2.26 -9.05 23.16
CA GLN A 16 -1.24 -9.86 23.84
C GLN A 16 0.11 -9.88 23.11
N TYR A 17 0.12 -9.69 21.78
CA TYR A 17 1.35 -9.69 20.99
C TYR A 17 2.00 -8.30 20.86
N LYS A 18 1.34 -7.24 21.34
CA LYS A 18 1.92 -5.88 21.32
C LYS A 18 3.18 -5.78 22.17
N ASP A 19 3.24 -6.50 23.29
CA ASP A 19 4.42 -6.55 24.18
C ASP A 19 5.61 -7.33 23.56
N HIS A 20 5.36 -8.08 22.49
CA HIS A 20 6.36 -8.87 21.77
C HIS A 20 6.64 -8.32 20.36
N MET A 21 6.18 -7.10 20.07
CA MET A 21 6.24 -6.51 18.74
C MET A 21 7.66 -6.40 18.20
N ASP A 22 8.66 -6.11 19.04
CA ASP A 22 10.05 -6.04 18.61
C ASP A 22 10.59 -7.41 18.16
N ARG A 23 10.27 -8.49 18.88
CA ARG A 23 10.65 -9.85 18.48
C ARG A 23 9.97 -10.26 17.18
N ILE A 24 8.69 -9.92 17.03
CA ILE A 24 7.92 -10.20 15.82
C ILE A 24 8.54 -9.45 14.62
N ARG A 25 8.82 -8.15 14.77
CA ARG A 25 9.46 -7.31 13.74
C ARG A 25 10.82 -7.87 13.31
N TRP A 26 11.68 -8.23 14.25
CA TRP A 26 12.98 -8.85 13.93
C TRP A 26 12.83 -10.21 13.24
N SER A 27 11.87 -11.03 13.66
CA SER A 27 11.57 -12.31 13.02
C SER A 27 11.10 -12.13 11.57
N ILE A 28 10.24 -11.13 11.33
CA ILE A 28 9.81 -10.74 9.98
C ILE A 28 11.00 -10.30 9.13
N VAL A 29 11.87 -9.44 9.67
CA VAL A 29 13.05 -8.94 8.95
C VAL A 29 13.96 -10.12 8.59
N GLY A 30 14.24 -11.01 9.54
CA GLY A 30 15.02 -12.23 9.29
C GLY A 30 14.40 -13.13 8.22
N PHE A 31 13.10 -13.41 8.33
CA PHE A 31 12.37 -14.20 7.34
C PHE A 31 12.37 -13.55 5.96
N THR A 32 12.18 -12.23 5.91
CA THR A 32 12.23 -11.44 4.68
C THR A 32 13.60 -11.55 4.02
N VAL A 33 14.68 -11.32 4.77
CA VAL A 33 16.05 -11.42 4.26
C VAL A 33 16.34 -12.82 3.75
N LEU A 34 15.90 -13.86 4.47
CA LEU A 34 16.05 -15.25 4.06
C LEU A 34 15.32 -15.53 2.75
N VAL A 35 14.03 -15.19 2.66
CA VAL A 35 13.23 -15.40 1.43
C VAL A 35 13.80 -14.59 0.27
N SER A 36 14.19 -13.33 0.48
CA SER A 36 14.87 -12.52 -0.53
C SER A 36 16.22 -13.09 -0.95
N GLY A 37 16.96 -13.73 -0.04
CA GLY A 37 18.18 -14.48 -0.34
C GLY A 37 17.90 -15.68 -1.26
N LEU A 38 16.88 -16.47 -0.94
CA LEU A 38 16.45 -17.62 -1.76
C LEU A 38 16.00 -17.19 -3.16
N CYS A 39 15.49 -15.97 -3.31
CA CYS A 39 15.10 -15.40 -4.60
C CYS A 39 16.27 -15.19 -5.58
N PHE A 40 17.53 -15.13 -5.12
CA PHE A 40 18.70 -15.08 -6.01
C PHE A 40 18.98 -16.43 -6.70
N ILE A 41 18.51 -17.54 -6.14
CA ILE A 41 18.72 -18.88 -6.70
C ILE A 41 17.84 -19.10 -7.94
N LYS A 42 16.57 -18.70 -7.86
CA LYS A 42 15.62 -18.74 -8.98
C LYS A 42 14.81 -17.44 -9.05
N PRO A 43 15.26 -16.44 -9.82
CA PRO A 43 14.62 -15.13 -9.88
C PRO A 43 13.16 -15.18 -10.37
N ASN A 44 12.79 -16.17 -11.18
CA ASN A 44 11.40 -16.36 -11.62
C ASN A 44 10.46 -16.73 -10.46
N LEU A 45 10.95 -17.42 -9.43
CA LEU A 45 10.13 -17.73 -8.25
C LEU A 45 9.84 -16.49 -7.42
N ASN A 46 10.76 -15.53 -7.37
CA ASN A 46 10.57 -14.25 -6.68
C ASN A 46 9.38 -13.48 -7.26
N ALA A 47 9.32 -13.38 -8.58
CA ALA A 47 8.24 -12.68 -9.26
C ALA A 47 6.87 -13.34 -8.99
N LEU A 48 6.81 -14.68 -9.01
CA LEU A 48 5.59 -15.41 -8.67
C LEU A 48 5.20 -15.23 -7.20
N ALA A 49 6.16 -15.35 -6.27
CA ALA A 49 5.92 -15.13 -4.85
C ALA A 49 5.36 -13.72 -4.59
N LEU A 50 5.94 -12.69 -5.20
CA LEU A 50 5.48 -11.31 -5.07
C LEU A 50 4.06 -11.11 -5.62
N MET A 51 3.75 -11.71 -6.78
CA MET A 51 2.41 -11.64 -7.37
C MET A 51 1.37 -12.39 -6.51
N THR A 52 1.69 -13.58 -5.99
CA THR A 52 0.78 -14.30 -5.09
C THR A 52 0.56 -13.57 -3.77
N TYR A 53 1.58 -12.88 -3.24
CA TYR A 53 1.47 -12.05 -2.04
C TYR A 53 0.48 -10.88 -2.22
N SER A 54 0.20 -10.47 -3.46
CA SER A 54 -0.82 -9.45 -3.73
C SER A 54 -2.23 -9.89 -3.33
N ILE A 55 -2.53 -11.19 -3.33
CA ILE A 55 -3.86 -11.73 -2.97
C ILE A 55 -4.24 -11.39 -1.51
N PRO A 56 -3.47 -11.83 -0.48
CA PRO A 56 -3.75 -11.43 0.89
C PRO A 56 -3.62 -9.91 1.06
N SER A 57 -2.80 -9.25 0.24
CA SER A 57 -2.67 -7.79 0.27
C SER A 57 -3.95 -7.07 -0.10
N VAL A 58 -4.60 -7.50 -1.17
CA VAL A 58 -5.87 -6.96 -1.63
C VAL A 58 -6.94 -7.09 -0.55
N PHE A 59 -7.00 -8.26 0.12
CA PHE A 59 -7.95 -8.49 1.20
C PHE A 59 -7.76 -7.50 2.36
N VAL A 60 -6.53 -7.35 2.84
CA VAL A 60 -6.25 -6.43 3.96
C VAL A 60 -6.48 -4.98 3.55
N ILE A 61 -6.04 -4.55 2.36
CA ILE A 61 -6.26 -3.19 1.85
C ILE A 61 -7.76 -2.88 1.76
N TYR A 62 -8.55 -3.82 1.25
CA TYR A 62 -10.00 -3.67 1.15
C TYR A 62 -10.64 -3.55 2.54
N TYR A 63 -10.31 -4.46 3.45
CA TYR A 63 -10.89 -4.50 4.78
C TYR A 63 -10.50 -3.26 5.59
N GLU A 64 -9.22 -2.92 5.64
CA GLU A 64 -8.72 -1.82 6.46
C GLU A 64 -9.12 -0.46 5.88
N GLY A 65 -8.98 -0.27 4.57
CA GLY A 65 -9.26 0.99 3.90
C GLY A 65 -10.76 1.32 3.78
N SER A 66 -11.61 0.30 3.64
CA SER A 66 -13.06 0.53 3.51
C SER A 66 -13.78 0.69 4.86
N ASN A 67 -13.22 0.17 5.96
CA ASN A 67 -13.86 0.17 7.28
C ASN A 67 -13.35 1.26 8.25
N VAL A 68 -12.41 2.11 7.82
CA VAL A 68 -11.84 3.18 8.67
C VAL A 68 -12.76 4.39 8.85
N GLY A 69 -13.76 4.57 7.99
CA GLY A 69 -14.71 5.69 8.08
C GLY A 69 -14.18 7.04 7.58
N ILE A 70 -12.94 7.11 7.09
CA ILE A 70 -12.37 8.32 6.46
C ILE A 70 -12.64 8.28 4.94
N PRO A 71 -13.41 9.23 4.38
CA PRO A 71 -13.72 9.24 2.94
C PRO A 71 -12.47 9.25 2.04
N ALA A 72 -11.41 9.94 2.46
CA ALA A 72 -10.15 9.98 1.73
C ALA A 72 -9.43 8.63 1.68
N ALA A 73 -9.49 7.83 2.75
CA ALA A 73 -8.91 6.49 2.78
C ALA A 73 -9.68 5.52 1.88
N ILE A 74 -11.02 5.62 1.84
CA ILE A 74 -11.89 4.84 0.95
C ILE A 74 -11.59 5.18 -0.52
N SER A 75 -11.50 6.47 -0.87
CA SER A 75 -11.15 6.90 -2.24
C SER A 75 -9.75 6.42 -2.66
N THR A 76 -8.78 6.51 -1.75
CA THR A 76 -7.40 6.03 -1.97
C THR A 76 -7.38 4.51 -2.18
N THR A 77 -8.20 3.76 -1.44
CA THR A 77 -8.34 2.30 -1.57
C THR A 77 -8.76 1.89 -2.99
N TRP A 78 -9.77 2.56 -3.55
CA TRP A 78 -10.20 2.29 -4.94
C TRP A 78 -9.11 2.61 -5.96
N ARG A 79 -8.38 3.72 -5.79
CA ARG A 79 -7.25 4.07 -6.66
C ARG A 79 -6.16 2.99 -6.64
N ILE A 80 -5.84 2.45 -5.46
CA ILE A 80 -4.89 1.34 -5.33
C ILE A 80 -5.32 0.15 -6.18
N PHE A 81 -6.59 -0.25 -6.13
CA PHE A 81 -7.07 -1.40 -6.90
C PHE A 81 -7.04 -1.16 -8.40
N VAL A 82 -7.43 0.01 -8.87
CA VAL A 82 -7.36 0.34 -10.30
C VAL A 82 -5.92 0.34 -10.79
N LEU A 83 -5.01 1.02 -10.07
CA LEU A 83 -3.59 1.06 -10.43
C LEU A 83 -2.97 -0.34 -10.39
N TRP A 84 -3.26 -1.14 -9.36
CA TRP A 84 -2.75 -2.50 -9.25
C TRP A 84 -3.27 -3.43 -10.35
N ALA A 85 -4.54 -3.29 -10.74
CA ALA A 85 -5.13 -4.05 -11.84
C ALA A 85 -4.47 -3.71 -13.19
N ILE A 86 -4.20 -2.43 -13.45
CA ILE A 86 -3.47 -1.96 -14.64
C ILE A 86 -2.04 -2.53 -14.61
N ALA A 87 -1.33 -2.38 -13.49
CA ALA A 87 0.03 -2.88 -13.35
C ALA A 87 0.09 -4.41 -13.57
N SER A 88 -0.81 -5.16 -12.93
CA SER A 88 -0.87 -6.62 -13.08
C SER A 88 -1.14 -7.02 -14.53
N THR A 89 -2.06 -6.33 -15.21
CA THR A 89 -2.33 -6.55 -16.64
C THR A 89 -1.07 -6.32 -17.48
N CYS A 90 -0.35 -5.22 -17.27
CA CYS A 90 0.93 -4.96 -17.95
C CYS A 90 1.95 -6.07 -17.68
N TRP A 91 2.07 -6.55 -16.44
CA TRP A 91 3.00 -7.61 -16.05
C TRP A 91 2.71 -8.95 -16.71
N PHE A 92 1.43 -9.35 -16.77
CA PHE A 92 1.02 -10.58 -17.44
C PHE A 92 1.17 -10.47 -18.95
N SER A 93 0.76 -9.34 -19.51
CA SER A 93 0.83 -9.07 -20.94
C SER A 93 2.26 -9.08 -21.47
N ASP A 94 3.19 -8.47 -20.73
CA ASP A 94 4.64 -8.47 -21.02
C ASP A 94 5.23 -9.88 -21.11
N ARG A 95 4.75 -10.81 -20.28
CA ARG A 95 5.25 -12.20 -20.22
C ARG A 95 4.57 -13.14 -21.21
N LEU A 96 3.27 -12.98 -21.43
CA LEU A 96 2.47 -13.90 -22.25
C LEU A 96 2.43 -13.49 -23.73
N LEU A 97 2.59 -12.20 -24.03
CA LEU A 97 2.38 -11.63 -25.36
C LEU A 97 3.62 -10.86 -25.85
N CYS A 98 4.81 -11.18 -25.34
CA CYS A 98 6.05 -10.46 -25.63
C CYS A 98 6.29 -10.24 -27.13
N ASP A 99 6.12 -11.30 -27.94
CA ASP A 99 6.32 -11.23 -29.40
C ASP A 99 5.32 -10.29 -30.08
N VAL A 100 4.07 -10.25 -29.60
CA VAL A 100 3.03 -9.34 -30.11
C VAL A 100 3.42 -7.89 -29.82
N TRP A 101 3.89 -7.60 -28.61
CA TRP A 101 4.29 -6.25 -28.23
C TRP A 101 5.56 -5.80 -28.95
N LEU A 102 6.53 -6.69 -29.16
CA LEU A 102 7.71 -6.42 -29.97
C LEU A 102 7.33 -6.12 -31.43
N TYR A 103 6.41 -6.90 -32.00
CA TYR A 103 5.89 -6.66 -33.35
C TYR A 103 5.19 -5.29 -33.47
N LEU A 104 4.42 -4.90 -32.44
CA LEU A 104 3.75 -3.59 -32.39
C LEU A 104 4.70 -2.43 -32.02
N GLY A 105 5.98 -2.69 -31.73
CA GLY A 105 6.96 -1.65 -31.36
C GLY A 105 6.81 -1.12 -29.93
N VAL A 106 6.22 -1.88 -29.01
CA VAL A 106 5.95 -1.47 -27.61
C VAL A 106 6.71 -2.36 -26.59
N PRO A 107 8.05 -2.30 -26.50
CA PRO A 107 8.84 -3.20 -25.64
C PRO A 107 8.86 -2.80 -24.15
N TYR A 108 8.11 -1.78 -23.73
CA TYR A 108 8.27 -1.13 -22.41
C TYR A 108 7.16 -1.45 -21.40
N LEU A 109 6.34 -2.49 -21.62
CA LEU A 109 5.27 -2.85 -20.69
C LEU A 109 5.78 -3.19 -19.29
N HIS A 110 6.95 -3.81 -19.18
CA HIS A 110 7.60 -4.05 -17.90
C HIS A 110 7.93 -2.75 -17.13
N ALA A 111 8.39 -1.72 -17.84
CA ALA A 111 8.67 -0.41 -17.24
C ALA A 111 7.37 0.26 -16.77
N VAL A 112 6.30 0.14 -17.56
CA VAL A 112 4.95 0.62 -17.17
C VAL A 112 4.46 -0.11 -15.91
N PHE A 113 4.67 -1.43 -15.79
CA PHE A 113 4.37 -2.17 -14.57
C PHE A 113 5.07 -1.56 -13.35
N HIS A 114 6.39 -1.32 -13.42
CA HIS A 114 7.13 -0.72 -12.31
C HIS A 114 6.63 0.67 -11.94
N LEU A 115 6.33 1.51 -12.93
CA LEU A 115 5.81 2.86 -12.70
C LEU A 115 4.44 2.82 -12.00
N VAL A 116 3.47 2.09 -12.57
CA VAL A 116 2.10 2.03 -12.06
C VAL A 116 2.05 1.34 -10.69
N SER A 117 2.81 0.25 -10.50
CA SER A 117 2.88 -0.43 -9.20
C SER A 117 3.53 0.43 -8.12
N SER A 118 4.52 1.28 -8.47
CA SER A 118 5.11 2.23 -7.53
C SER A 118 4.11 3.31 -7.09
N ILE A 119 3.31 3.83 -8.02
CA ILE A 119 2.23 4.78 -7.71
C ILE A 119 1.16 4.11 -6.82
N ALA A 120 0.79 2.86 -7.10
CA ALA A 120 -0.12 2.10 -6.25
C ALA A 120 0.46 1.92 -4.83
N GLY A 121 1.74 1.56 -4.72
CA GLY A 121 2.45 1.41 -3.45
C GLY A 121 2.47 2.70 -2.63
N TYR A 122 2.67 3.85 -3.28
CA TYR A 122 2.55 5.17 -2.63
C TYR A 122 1.15 5.39 -2.01
N HIS A 123 0.09 5.10 -2.77
CA HIS A 123 -1.27 5.21 -2.27
C HIS A 123 -1.55 4.26 -1.10
N VAL A 124 -0.96 3.05 -1.11
CA VAL A 124 -1.03 2.11 0.03
C VAL A 124 -0.45 2.73 1.30
N PHE A 125 0.71 3.38 1.21
CA PHE A 125 1.32 4.08 2.36
C PHE A 125 0.42 5.22 2.88
N VAL A 126 -0.14 6.03 1.99
CA VAL A 126 -1.07 7.11 2.37
C VAL A 126 -2.30 6.54 3.06
N MET A 127 -2.92 5.50 2.49
CA MET A 127 -4.10 4.86 3.07
C MET A 127 -3.82 4.33 4.48
N PHE A 128 -2.76 3.53 4.66
CA PHE A 128 -2.45 2.97 5.98
C PHE A 128 -2.01 4.02 6.99
N SER A 129 -1.39 5.12 6.56
CA SER A 129 -1.06 6.24 7.45
C SER A 129 -2.32 6.94 7.95
N LEU A 130 -3.34 7.13 7.10
CA LEU A 130 -4.64 7.65 7.52
C LEU A 130 -5.33 6.70 8.53
N VAL A 131 -5.25 5.39 8.28
CA VAL A 131 -5.78 4.37 9.20
C VAL A 131 -5.08 4.39 10.55
N ASP A 132 -3.75 4.51 10.58
CA ASP A 132 -2.98 4.57 11.83
C ASP A 132 -3.31 5.83 12.64
N ILE A 133 -3.33 6.99 12.00
CA ILE A 133 -3.71 8.27 12.64
C ILE A 133 -5.12 8.17 13.22
N GLN A 134 -6.09 7.65 12.46
CA GLN A 134 -7.47 7.51 12.95
C GLN A 134 -7.59 6.58 14.15
N ARG A 135 -6.81 5.48 14.16
CA ARG A 135 -6.84 4.51 15.26
C ARG A 135 -6.21 5.03 16.54
N ARG A 136 -5.25 5.94 16.40
CA ARG A 136 -4.55 6.60 17.50
C ARG A 136 -5.15 7.95 17.85
N GLU A 137 -6.38 8.24 17.43
CA GLU A 137 -7.04 9.53 17.66
C GLU A 137 -7.09 9.93 19.15
N ASN A 138 -7.15 8.96 20.07
CA ASN A 138 -7.13 9.19 21.51
C ASN A 138 -5.71 9.44 22.08
N GLU A 139 -4.66 9.12 21.34
CA GLU A 139 -3.25 9.29 21.74
C GLU A 139 -2.67 10.65 21.31
N HIS A 140 -3.36 11.38 20.43
CA HIS A 140 -2.90 12.67 19.89
C HIS A 140 -4.01 13.70 19.73
N LYS A 141 -3.66 14.97 19.51
CA LYS A 141 -4.61 16.08 19.27
C LYS A 141 -4.83 16.41 17.78
N TYR A 142 -4.25 15.64 16.87
CA TYR A 142 -4.32 15.92 15.44
C TYR A 142 -5.51 15.25 14.75
N THR A 143 -5.97 15.86 13.67
CA THR A 143 -6.92 15.31 12.70
C THR A 143 -6.25 15.26 11.32
N PRO A 144 -6.29 14.11 10.61
CA PRO A 144 -5.66 13.99 9.31
C PRO A 144 -6.48 14.71 8.22
N LYS A 145 -5.81 15.52 7.40
CA LYS A 145 -6.37 16.12 6.19
C LYS A 145 -5.51 15.77 4.98
N VAL A 146 -6.12 15.16 3.97
CA VAL A 146 -5.46 14.86 2.70
C VAL A 146 -5.50 16.10 1.80
N LYS A 147 -4.33 16.51 1.31
CA LYS A 147 -4.16 17.53 0.27
C LYS A 147 -3.56 16.89 -0.97
N TYR A 148 -3.58 17.63 -2.07
CA TYR A 148 -3.16 17.13 -3.39
C TYR A 148 -2.15 18.10 -4.01
N PHE A 149 -1.13 17.55 -4.66
CA PHE A 149 -0.16 18.31 -5.45
C PHE A 149 -0.22 17.85 -6.92
N PRO A 150 -0.05 18.72 -7.93
CA PRO A 150 0.16 20.18 -7.86
C PRO A 150 -1.12 21.00 -7.71
N VAL A 151 -2.29 20.37 -7.82
CA VAL A 151 -3.60 21.04 -7.72
C VAL A 151 -4.30 20.56 -6.46
N ASP A 152 -4.95 21.47 -5.72
CA ASP A 152 -5.66 21.19 -4.46
C ASP A 152 -6.90 20.28 -4.58
N LYS A 153 -7.13 19.68 -5.76
CA LYS A 153 -8.25 18.79 -6.04
C LYS A 153 -7.78 17.37 -6.30
N ALA A 154 -8.56 16.41 -5.84
CA ALA A 154 -8.35 15.01 -6.14
C ALA A 154 -8.52 14.76 -7.64
N SER A 155 -7.46 14.32 -8.31
CA SER A 155 -7.44 13.94 -9.72
C SER A 155 -6.56 12.70 -9.90
N TRP A 156 -6.61 12.07 -11.07
CA TRP A 156 -5.78 10.90 -11.40
C TRP A 156 -4.29 11.24 -11.49
N PHE A 157 -3.95 12.49 -11.82
CA PHE A 157 -2.57 12.96 -11.97
C PHE A 157 -2.06 13.75 -10.77
N THR A 158 -2.82 13.80 -9.66
CA THR A 158 -2.38 14.48 -8.45
C THR A 158 -1.88 13.49 -7.40
N VAL A 159 -0.86 13.92 -6.67
CA VAL A 159 -0.20 13.13 -5.61
C VAL A 159 -0.84 13.51 -4.27
N PRO A 160 -1.52 12.58 -3.57
CA PRO A 160 -2.11 12.86 -2.27
C PRO A 160 -1.04 12.87 -1.17
N TYR A 161 -1.03 13.89 -0.32
CA TYR A 161 -0.17 13.94 0.87
C TYR A 161 -0.99 14.27 2.11
N ILE A 162 -0.51 13.80 3.26
CA ILE A 162 -1.21 13.96 4.54
C ILE A 162 -0.69 15.20 5.24
N THR A 163 -1.61 16.03 5.72
CA THR A 163 -1.35 17.14 6.63
C THR A 163 -2.06 16.91 7.94
N LEU A 164 -1.41 17.27 9.05
CA LEU A 164 -1.98 17.16 10.39
C LEU A 164 -2.51 18.53 10.80
N LEU A 165 -3.78 18.58 11.18
CA LEU A 165 -4.41 19.78 11.75
C LEU A 165 -4.58 19.55 13.25
N GLU A 166 -4.21 20.53 14.07
CA GLU A 166 -4.46 20.47 15.51
C GLU A 166 -5.96 20.70 15.77
N ARG A 167 -6.56 19.90 16.65
CA ARG A 167 -7.92 20.13 17.13
C ARG A 167 -7.89 21.36 18.05
N ASP A 168 -8.57 22.42 17.62
CA ASP A 168 -8.67 23.64 18.39
C ASP A 168 -9.36 23.36 19.73
N SER A 169 -8.77 23.82 20.84
CA SER A 169 -9.23 23.52 22.20
C SER A 169 -10.43 24.39 22.62
N SER A 170 -11.01 25.15 21.69
CA SER A 170 -11.96 26.25 21.90
C SER A 170 -13.43 25.83 21.99
N HIS A 171 -13.75 24.53 22.08
CA HIS A 171 -15.11 24.01 22.20
C HIS A 171 -15.32 23.04 23.39
N LEU A 172 -14.43 23.07 24.39
CA LEU A 172 -14.53 22.26 25.62
C LEU A 172 -14.64 23.12 26.90
N GLU A 173 -15.23 24.32 26.79
CA GLU A 173 -15.72 25.10 27.94
C GLU A 173 -17.25 25.15 27.95
#